data_AF-A0A5F2BNH4-F1
#
_entry.id   AF-A0A5F2BNH4-F1
#
_cell.length_a   1.000
_cell.length_b   1.000
_cell.length_c   1.000
_cell.angle_alpha   90.00
_cell.angle_beta   90.00
_cell.angle_gamma   90.00
#
_symmetry.space_group_name_H-M   'P 1'
#
loop_
_entity.id
_entity.type
_entity.pdbx_description
1 polymer ?
#
loop_
_entity_poly.entity_id
_entity_poly.type
_entity_poly.pdbx_seq_one_letter_code
_entity_poly.pdbx_strand_id
1 'polypeptide(L)'
;MISKSLLSKILTLIFPIAILSGNLYLYNTTKNRIETFTVQPPFLAFDFTNSYLGDRNSRISHLLDQNPTTTWTKRRPSTAPEDFLVELRQTHHLANGKPAISKWKTLHIVGCKQTSGELKLDLILRESIDMDKELRLPKDKLLGERILNFSESKHFSIPLDSYYKPEATEEFPQKMFIWTVKGTWPKEISDAATSKTYLNEPSQNAREELCLEDIWLSEN
;
A
#
# COMPACT_ATOMS: atom_id res chain seq x y z
N MET A 1 49.11 29.83 14.43
CA MET A 1 48.54 30.33 13.16
C MET A 1 48.81 29.30 12.08
N ILE A 2 47.77 28.75 11.45
CA ILE A 2 47.93 27.86 10.28
C ILE A 2 48.38 28.72 9.11
N SER A 3 49.44 28.33 8.40
CA SER A 3 49.90 29.09 7.23
C SER A 3 48.83 29.03 6.12
N LYS A 4 48.63 30.13 5.41
CA LYS A 4 47.63 30.21 4.33
C LYS A 4 47.83 29.13 3.25
N SER A 5 49.08 28.70 3.01
CA SER A 5 49.38 27.64 2.04
C SER A 5 49.00 26.24 2.54
N LEU A 6 49.14 25.97 3.84
CA LEU A 6 48.71 24.70 4.44
C LEU A 6 47.17 24.60 4.45
N LEU A 7 46.48 25.70 4.77
CA LEU A 7 45.02 25.77 4.73
C LEU A 7 44.48 25.52 3.31
N SER A 8 45.10 26.12 2.29
CA SER A 8 44.72 25.94 0.88
C SER A 8 44.93 24.49 0.39
N LYS A 9 46.03 23.83 0.78
CA LYS A 9 46.29 22.42 0.48
C LYS A 9 45.30 21.46 1.15
N ILE A 10 44.92 21.75 2.40
CA ILE A 10 43.91 20.97 3.12
C ILE A 10 42.55 21.12 2.45
N LEU A 11 42.14 22.35 2.12
CA LEU A 11 40.84 22.61 1.50
C LEU A 11 40.72 21.97 0.10
N THR A 12 41.80 22.00 -0.70
CA THR A 12 41.85 21.36 -2.01
C THR A 12 41.78 19.84 -1.94
N LEU A 13 42.14 19.22 -0.82
CA LEU A 13 41.96 17.78 -0.59
C LEU A 13 40.58 17.44 -0.01
N ILE A 14 40.10 18.23 0.96
CA ILE A 14 38.82 17.98 1.63
C ILE A 14 37.64 18.18 0.67
N PHE A 15 37.69 19.18 -0.19
CA PHE A 15 36.61 19.51 -1.10
C PHE A 15 36.22 18.36 -2.05
N PRO A 16 37.14 17.72 -2.80
CA PRO A 16 36.79 16.56 -3.63
C PRO A 16 36.37 15.35 -2.80
N ILE A 17 36.97 15.13 -1.63
CA ILE A 17 36.55 14.03 -0.72
C ILE A 17 35.11 14.23 -0.25
N ALA A 18 34.73 15.45 0.11
CA ALA A 18 33.36 15.79 0.51
C ALA A 18 32.37 15.60 -0.64
N ILE A 19 32.73 16.02 -1.87
CA ILE A 19 31.90 15.80 -3.06
C ILE A 19 31.71 14.31 -3.34
N LEU A 20 32.79 13.52 -3.31
CA LEU A 20 32.73 12.08 -3.53
C LEU A 20 31.88 11.38 -2.46
N SER A 21 32.10 11.72 -1.20
CA SER A 21 31.35 11.16 -0.06
C SER A 21 29.86 11.54 -0.14
N GLY A 22 29.55 12.78 -0.51
CA GLY A 22 28.17 13.24 -0.70
C GLY A 22 27.46 12.52 -1.83
N ASN A 23 28.11 12.37 -3.00
CA ASN A 23 27.54 11.62 -4.12
C ASN A 23 27.35 10.14 -3.78
N LEU A 24 28.31 9.51 -3.09
CA LEU A 24 28.18 8.12 -2.65
C LEU A 24 27.02 7.94 -1.67
N TYR A 25 26.86 8.86 -0.71
CA TYR A 25 25.72 8.86 0.21
C TYR A 25 24.39 9.01 -0.52
N LEU A 26 24.28 9.96 -1.46
CA LEU A 26 23.08 10.16 -2.28
C LEU A 26 22.76 8.92 -3.12
N TYR A 27 23.77 8.31 -3.73
CA TYR A 27 23.60 7.09 -4.52
C TYR A 27 23.06 5.94 -3.65
N ASN A 28 23.70 5.64 -2.52
CA ASN A 28 23.30 4.54 -1.65
C ASN A 28 21.89 4.76 -1.06
N THR A 29 21.58 5.98 -0.61
CA THR A 29 20.25 6.29 -0.07
C THR A 29 19.17 6.24 -1.14
N THR A 30 19.45 6.70 -2.36
CA THR A 30 18.50 6.65 -3.48
C THR A 30 18.27 5.21 -3.94
N LYS A 31 19.34 4.42 -4.09
CA LYS A 31 19.26 3.01 -4.48
C LYS A 31 18.38 2.21 -3.52
N ASN A 32 18.60 2.34 -2.21
CA ASN A 32 17.81 1.63 -1.21
C ASN A 32 16.32 2.01 -1.25
N ARG A 33 16.02 3.29 -1.51
CA ARG A 33 14.63 3.75 -1.69
C ARG A 33 14.00 3.17 -2.95
N ILE A 34 14.72 3.13 -4.06
CA ILE A 34 14.24 2.52 -5.31
C ILE A 34 13.92 1.05 -5.06
N GLU A 35 14.84 0.29 -4.45
CA GLU A 35 14.63 -1.11 -4.11
C GLU A 35 13.39 -1.29 -3.23
N THR A 36 13.22 -0.43 -2.20
CA THR A 36 12.00 -0.45 -1.37
C THR A 36 10.75 -0.22 -2.21
N PHE A 37 10.76 0.76 -3.12
CA PHE A 37 9.60 1.10 -3.95
C PHE A 37 9.25 0.03 -4.99
N THR A 38 10.22 -0.77 -5.41
CA THR A 38 9.96 -1.94 -6.28
C THR A 38 9.14 -3.01 -5.57
N VAL A 39 9.31 -3.17 -4.26
CA VAL A 39 8.56 -4.15 -3.45
C VAL A 39 7.28 -3.51 -2.92
N GLN A 40 7.43 -2.44 -2.15
CA GLN A 40 6.36 -1.71 -1.50
C GLN A 40 6.06 -0.41 -2.24
N PRO A 41 4.89 -0.28 -2.89
CA PRO A 41 4.55 0.93 -3.60
C PRO A 41 4.54 2.17 -2.70
N PRO A 42 5.06 3.32 -3.18
CA PRO A 42 4.99 4.58 -2.46
C PRO A 42 3.60 5.24 -2.57
N PHE A 43 2.54 4.44 -2.67
CA PHE A 43 1.18 4.92 -2.83
C PHE A 43 0.42 4.93 -1.51
N LEU A 44 -0.78 5.50 -1.51
CA LEU A 44 -1.53 5.71 -0.28
C LEU A 44 -2.02 4.39 0.31
N ALA A 45 -1.85 4.26 1.62
CA ALA A 45 -2.37 3.15 2.41
C ALA A 45 -3.00 3.71 3.69
N PHE A 46 -4.28 3.43 3.89
CA PHE A 46 -5.07 3.89 5.02
C PHE A 46 -5.61 2.73 5.82
N ASP A 47 -5.46 2.84 7.14
CA ASP A 47 -6.10 1.98 8.13
C ASP A 47 -7.14 2.81 8.89
N PHE A 48 -8.42 2.63 8.53
CA PHE A 48 -9.53 3.35 9.16
C PHE A 48 -9.92 2.76 10.52
N THR A 49 -9.35 1.62 10.89
CA THR A 49 -9.51 1.01 12.20
C THR A 49 -8.46 1.50 13.20
N ASN A 50 -7.38 2.15 12.73
CA ASN A 50 -6.22 2.51 13.54
C ASN A 50 -5.67 1.32 14.34
N SER A 51 -5.52 0.16 13.69
CA SER A 51 -5.13 -1.09 14.34
C SER A 51 -3.75 -1.01 14.99
N TYR A 52 -2.86 -0.16 14.47
CA TYR A 52 -1.56 0.13 15.04
C TYR A 52 -1.60 0.66 16.49
N LEU A 53 -2.73 1.25 16.91
CA LEU A 53 -2.94 1.72 18.28
C LEU A 53 -3.26 0.57 19.25
N GLY A 54 -3.79 -0.55 18.74
CA GLY A 54 -4.00 -1.79 19.51
C GLY A 54 -2.75 -2.67 19.51
N ASP A 55 -2.04 -2.74 18.38
CA ASP A 55 -0.80 -3.48 18.22
C ASP A 55 0.13 -2.73 17.26
N ARG A 56 1.29 -2.27 17.74
CA ARG A 56 2.26 -1.49 16.93
C ARG A 56 2.81 -2.25 15.72
N ASN A 57 2.67 -3.57 15.71
CA ASN A 57 3.08 -4.44 14.60
C ASN A 57 1.94 -4.66 13.58
N SER A 58 0.72 -4.19 13.85
CA SER A 58 -0.38 -4.24 12.89
C SER A 58 -0.43 -2.95 12.07
N ARG A 59 0.50 -2.79 11.13
CA ARG A 59 0.62 -1.59 10.28
C ARG A 59 0.07 -1.86 8.90
N ILE A 60 -0.66 -0.91 8.33
CA ILE A 60 -1.22 -1.07 6.98
C ILE A 60 -0.16 -1.26 5.90
N SER A 61 1.04 -0.70 6.12
CA SER A 61 2.19 -0.89 5.25
C SER A 61 2.58 -2.34 5.05
N HIS A 62 2.26 -3.21 6.02
CA HIS A 62 2.57 -4.65 5.93
C HIS A 62 1.74 -5.36 4.85
N LEU A 63 0.58 -4.82 4.47
CA LEU A 63 -0.20 -5.37 3.36
C LEU A 63 0.42 -5.17 1.98
N LEU A 64 1.57 -4.51 1.91
CA LEU A 64 2.19 -4.06 0.66
C LEU A 64 3.68 -4.41 0.60
N ASP A 65 4.23 -5.02 1.64
CA ASP A 65 5.68 -5.22 1.78
C ASP A 65 6.17 -6.59 1.26
N GLN A 66 5.25 -7.45 0.79
CA GLN A 66 5.54 -8.81 0.32
C GLN A 66 6.30 -9.68 1.33
N ASN A 67 6.14 -9.40 2.62
CA ASN A 67 6.78 -10.14 3.68
C ASN A 67 5.75 -11.01 4.42
N PRO A 68 5.80 -12.35 4.30
CA PRO A 68 4.83 -13.24 4.93
C PRO A 68 4.95 -13.30 6.47
N THR A 69 5.94 -12.61 7.05
CA THR A 69 6.13 -12.54 8.51
C THR A 69 5.46 -11.32 9.15
N THR A 70 5.06 -10.34 8.34
CA THR A 70 4.35 -9.16 8.78
C THR A 70 2.87 -9.30 8.44
N THR A 71 2.02 -8.67 9.25
CA THR A 71 0.58 -8.74 9.06
C THR A 71 -0.08 -7.42 9.42
N TRP A 72 -1.28 -7.22 8.90
CA TRP A 72 -2.23 -6.25 9.40
C TRP A 72 -3.44 -7.00 9.96
N THR A 73 -3.77 -6.73 11.21
CA THR A 73 -4.90 -7.35 11.92
C THR A 73 -5.86 -6.27 12.36
N LYS A 74 -7.14 -6.38 12.00
CA LYS A 74 -8.17 -5.47 12.47
C LYS A 74 -8.34 -5.60 13.99
N ARG A 75 -7.88 -4.60 14.74
CA ARG A 75 -7.98 -4.58 16.22
C ARG A 75 -9.14 -3.75 16.75
N ARG A 76 -9.77 -2.92 15.90
CA ARG A 76 -10.80 -1.96 16.29
C ARG A 76 -11.86 -1.82 15.19
N PRO A 77 -13.06 -1.30 15.51
CA PRO A 77 -14.03 -0.91 14.49
C PRO A 77 -13.49 0.20 13.59
N SER A 78 -13.91 0.21 12.33
CA SER A 78 -13.56 1.30 11.40
C SER A 78 -14.28 2.60 11.72
N THR A 79 -13.60 3.72 11.45
CA THR A 79 -14.17 5.08 11.42
C THR A 79 -14.77 5.46 10.06
N ALA A 80 -14.61 4.60 9.06
CA ALA A 80 -15.11 4.75 7.70
C ALA A 80 -15.98 3.54 7.30
N PRO A 81 -16.70 3.59 6.15
CA PRO A 81 -17.42 2.43 5.62
C PRO A 81 -16.52 1.21 5.34
N GLU A 82 -15.28 1.46 4.94
CA GLU A 82 -14.22 0.48 4.75
C GLU A 82 -13.30 0.35 5.96
N ASP A 83 -12.69 -0.82 6.17
CA ASP A 83 -11.68 -1.01 7.22
C ASP A 83 -10.29 -0.53 6.79
N PHE A 84 -9.96 -0.74 5.51
CA PHE A 84 -8.72 -0.27 4.93
C PHE A 84 -8.89 0.13 3.46
N LEU A 85 -7.95 0.94 2.98
CA LEU A 85 -7.77 1.28 1.57
C LEU A 85 -6.29 1.24 1.25
N VAL A 86 -5.91 0.48 0.22
CA VAL A 86 -4.52 0.47 -0.26
C VAL A 86 -4.44 0.70 -1.77
N GLU A 87 -3.58 1.61 -2.17
CA GLU A 87 -3.17 1.83 -3.54
C GLU A 87 -1.98 0.92 -3.89
N LEU A 88 -2.09 0.23 -5.03
CA LEU A 88 -1.18 -0.84 -5.42
C LEU A 88 -0.20 -0.36 -6.49
N ARG A 89 -0.55 -0.41 -7.77
CA ARG A 89 0.34 0.02 -8.86
C ARG A 89 -0.45 0.73 -9.94
N GLN A 90 0.24 1.60 -10.67
CA GLN A 90 -0.33 2.24 -11.83
C GLN A 90 -0.52 1.24 -12.97
N THR A 91 -1.64 1.39 -13.67
CA THR A 91 -1.98 0.72 -14.94
C THR A 91 -0.96 0.98 -16.05
N HIS A 92 -0.17 2.04 -15.90
CA HIS A 92 0.88 2.45 -16.82
C HIS A 92 2.17 2.75 -16.06
N HIS A 93 3.29 2.70 -16.76
CA HIS A 93 4.59 3.16 -16.27
C HIS A 93 5.25 4.02 -17.35
N LEU A 94 6.24 4.82 -16.97
CA LEU A 94 7.01 5.61 -17.92
C LEU A 94 8.13 4.74 -18.52
N ALA A 95 8.12 4.56 -19.84
CA ALA A 95 9.17 3.86 -20.57
C ALA A 95 9.65 4.71 -21.74
N ASN A 96 10.95 4.98 -21.82
CA ASN A 96 11.56 5.80 -22.88
C ASN A 96 10.89 7.18 -23.07
N GLY A 97 10.47 7.81 -21.96
CA GLY A 97 9.81 9.11 -21.98
C GLY A 97 8.36 9.10 -22.46
N LYS A 98 7.76 7.92 -22.68
CA LYS A 98 6.34 7.76 -23.03
C LYS A 98 5.60 6.85 -22.04
N PRO A 99 4.29 7.07 -21.83
CA PRO A 99 3.43 6.10 -21.15
C PRO A 99 3.45 4.73 -21.83
N ALA A 100 3.68 3.68 -21.06
CA ALA A 100 3.57 2.28 -21.48
C ALA A 100 2.63 1.54 -20.54
N ILE A 101 1.79 0.65 -21.09
CA ILE A 101 0.84 -0.15 -20.31
C ILE A 101 1.62 -1.19 -19.47
N SER A 102 1.31 -1.23 -18.18
CA SER A 102 1.82 -2.25 -17.26
C SER A 102 1.03 -3.55 -17.45
N LYS A 103 1.69 -4.71 -17.34
CA LYS A 103 1.08 -6.01 -17.67
C LYS A 103 0.45 -6.69 -16.45
N TRP A 104 -0.15 -5.92 -15.54
CA TRP A 104 -0.81 -6.47 -14.36
C TRP A 104 -1.98 -7.36 -14.78
N LYS A 105 -1.92 -8.64 -14.42
CA LYS A 105 -2.96 -9.63 -14.76
C LYS A 105 -3.77 -10.06 -13.56
N THR A 106 -3.15 -10.17 -12.40
CA THR A 106 -3.76 -10.80 -11.23
C THR A 106 -3.53 -9.95 -9.99
N LEU A 107 -4.58 -9.78 -9.19
CA LEU A 107 -4.54 -9.24 -7.84
C LEU A 107 -4.56 -10.40 -6.85
N HIS A 108 -3.58 -10.44 -5.96
CA HIS A 108 -3.49 -11.42 -4.89
C HIS A 108 -3.89 -10.80 -3.56
N ILE A 109 -4.67 -11.54 -2.77
CA ILE A 109 -5.01 -11.20 -1.38
C ILE A 109 -4.72 -12.43 -0.53
N VAL A 110 -3.91 -12.25 0.52
CA VAL A 110 -3.53 -13.33 1.44
C VAL A 110 -3.98 -13.00 2.85
N GLY A 111 -4.77 -13.91 3.42
CA GLY A 111 -5.22 -13.88 4.80
C GLY A 111 -4.32 -14.70 5.70
N CYS A 112 -4.28 -14.34 6.98
CA CYS A 112 -3.49 -15.07 7.96
C CYS A 112 -4.06 -16.48 8.18
N LYS A 113 -3.23 -17.42 8.62
CA LYS A 113 -3.66 -18.82 8.86
C LYS A 113 -4.89 -18.93 9.75
N GLN A 114 -4.97 -18.09 10.77
CA GLN A 114 -6.05 -18.07 11.75
C GLN A 114 -7.30 -17.28 11.30
N THR A 115 -7.23 -16.57 10.18
CA THR A 115 -8.33 -15.71 9.74
C THR A 115 -9.46 -16.54 9.16
N SER A 116 -10.62 -16.50 9.80
CA SER A 116 -11.87 -17.03 9.29
C SER A 116 -12.84 -15.87 9.01
N GLY A 117 -13.80 -16.11 8.12
CA GLY A 117 -14.82 -15.13 7.75
C GLY A 117 -14.67 -14.53 6.36
N GLU A 118 -15.60 -13.65 6.03
CA GLU A 118 -15.73 -13.06 4.70
C GLU A 118 -15.16 -11.65 4.66
N LEU A 119 -14.27 -11.36 3.71
CA LEU A 119 -13.84 -10.00 3.40
C LEU A 119 -14.58 -9.51 2.16
N LYS A 120 -15.36 -8.44 2.29
CA LYS A 120 -15.82 -7.68 1.14
C LYS A 120 -14.65 -6.84 0.61
N LEU A 121 -14.31 -7.03 -0.66
CA LEU A 121 -13.25 -6.34 -1.36
C LEU A 121 -13.82 -5.57 -2.55
N ASP A 122 -13.62 -4.26 -2.56
CA ASP A 122 -14.00 -3.40 -3.68
C ASP A 122 -12.77 -3.10 -4.54
N LEU A 123 -12.85 -3.41 -5.82
CA LEU A 123 -11.81 -3.09 -6.80
C LEU A 123 -12.08 -1.73 -7.44
N ILE A 124 -11.12 -0.82 -7.33
CA ILE A 124 -11.26 0.58 -7.73
C ILE A 124 -10.10 0.98 -8.64
N LEU A 125 -10.41 1.81 -9.64
CA LEU A 125 -9.41 2.60 -10.35
C LEU A 125 -9.46 4.02 -9.84
N ARG A 126 -8.38 4.46 -9.23
CA ARG A 126 -8.18 5.86 -8.89
C ARG A 126 -7.47 6.56 -10.02
N GLU A 127 -8.02 7.68 -10.47
CA GLU A 127 -7.40 8.51 -11.48
C GLU A 127 -5.99 8.94 -11.08
N SER A 128 -5.03 8.83 -12.00
CA SER A 128 -3.73 9.48 -11.82
C SER A 128 -3.86 10.95 -12.22
N ILE A 129 -3.54 11.86 -11.32
CA ILE A 129 -3.55 13.31 -11.59
C ILE A 129 -2.17 13.91 -11.36
N ASP A 130 -1.87 14.99 -12.07
CA ASP A 130 -0.72 15.84 -11.78
C ASP A 130 -1.15 16.83 -10.69
N MET A 131 -0.85 16.47 -9.44
CA MET A 131 -1.21 17.27 -8.26
C MET A 131 -0.68 18.71 -8.33
N ASP A 132 0.43 18.94 -9.03
CA ASP A 132 1.02 20.28 -9.16
C ASP A 132 0.24 21.16 -10.14
N LYS A 133 -0.48 20.55 -11.10
CA LYS A 133 -1.25 21.25 -12.13
C LYS A 133 -2.75 21.27 -11.87
N GLU A 134 -3.26 20.32 -11.09
CA GLU A 134 -4.70 20.14 -10.86
C GLU A 134 -5.11 20.46 -9.43
N LEU A 135 -6.03 21.42 -9.24
CA LEU A 135 -6.56 21.83 -7.93
C LEU A 135 -7.78 21.00 -7.48
N ARG A 136 -7.87 19.73 -7.89
CA ARG A 136 -8.99 18.84 -7.57
C ARG A 136 -8.50 17.50 -7.04
N LEU A 137 -9.39 16.78 -6.37
CA LEU A 137 -9.12 15.42 -5.96
C LEU A 137 -9.19 14.44 -7.16
N PRO A 138 -8.41 13.35 -7.12
CA PRO A 138 -8.57 12.25 -8.06
C PRO A 138 -9.97 11.65 -7.98
N LYS A 139 -10.49 11.18 -9.11
CA LYS A 139 -11.78 10.47 -9.14
C LYS A 139 -11.57 8.97 -9.02
N ASP A 140 -12.42 8.33 -8.22
CA ASP A 140 -12.46 6.89 -8.07
C ASP A 140 -13.54 6.29 -8.99
N LYS A 141 -13.22 5.18 -9.66
CA LYS A 141 -14.14 4.37 -10.44
C LYS A 141 -14.21 2.96 -9.84
N LEU A 142 -15.36 2.60 -9.26
CA LEU A 142 -15.63 1.24 -8.80
C LEU A 142 -15.78 0.31 -10.02
N LEU A 143 -14.97 -0.75 -10.07
CA LEU A 143 -15.02 -1.76 -11.14
C LEU A 143 -15.87 -2.96 -10.75
N GLY A 144 -15.92 -3.28 -9.46
CA GLY A 144 -16.74 -4.37 -8.95
C GLY A 144 -16.38 -4.73 -7.52
N GLU A 145 -17.19 -5.63 -6.97
CA GLU A 145 -17.07 -6.11 -5.60
C GLU A 145 -16.82 -7.63 -5.61
N ARG A 146 -16.05 -8.12 -4.64
CA ARG A 146 -15.81 -9.54 -4.39
C ARG A 146 -15.96 -9.83 -2.91
N ILE A 147 -16.50 -11.00 -2.61
CA ILE A 147 -16.53 -11.54 -1.25
C ILE A 147 -15.49 -12.67 -1.21
N LEU A 148 -14.50 -12.54 -0.34
CA LEU A 148 -13.43 -13.51 -0.16
C LEU A 148 -13.69 -14.30 1.12
N ASN A 149 -14.02 -15.58 1.00
CA ASN A 149 -14.30 -16.43 2.15
C ASN A 149 -13.02 -17.10 2.68
N PHE A 150 -12.39 -16.50 3.70
CA PHE A 150 -11.14 -17.01 4.25
C PHE A 150 -11.27 -18.34 4.99
N SER A 151 -12.50 -18.80 5.24
CA SER A 151 -12.74 -20.15 5.74
C SER A 151 -12.48 -21.22 4.67
N GLU A 152 -12.58 -20.88 3.38
CA GLU A 152 -12.37 -21.80 2.25
C GLU A 152 -10.93 -21.75 1.72
N SER A 153 -10.36 -20.55 1.59
CA SER A 153 -8.99 -20.38 1.12
C SER A 153 -8.31 -19.24 1.85
N LYS A 154 -7.00 -19.36 2.12
CA LYS A 154 -6.20 -18.26 2.66
C LYS A 154 -5.62 -17.36 1.59
N HIS A 155 -5.62 -17.81 0.34
CA HIS A 155 -5.05 -17.09 -0.79
C HIS A 155 -6.07 -16.98 -1.90
N PHE A 156 -6.36 -15.76 -2.30
CA PHE A 156 -7.22 -15.45 -3.44
C PHE A 156 -6.41 -14.81 -4.55
N SER A 157 -6.68 -15.24 -5.77
CA SER A 157 -6.09 -14.70 -6.99
C SER A 157 -7.23 -14.21 -7.89
N ILE A 158 -7.35 -12.91 -8.07
CA ILE A 158 -8.43 -12.24 -8.80
C ILE A 158 -7.89 -11.78 -10.16
N PRO A 159 -8.42 -12.30 -11.29
CA PRO A 159 -8.00 -11.85 -12.61
C PRO A 159 -8.50 -10.42 -12.87
N LEU A 160 -7.62 -9.55 -13.34
CA LEU A 160 -7.87 -8.12 -13.57
C LEU A 160 -8.41 -7.84 -14.97
N ASP A 161 -8.04 -8.67 -15.96
CA ASP A 161 -8.45 -8.51 -17.37
C ASP A 161 -9.97 -8.49 -17.56
N SER A 162 -10.72 -9.11 -16.65
CA SER A 162 -12.20 -9.10 -16.66
C SER A 162 -12.80 -7.77 -16.19
N TYR A 163 -12.04 -6.94 -15.48
CA TYR A 163 -12.53 -5.70 -14.89
C TYR A 163 -12.13 -4.46 -15.67
N TYR A 164 -10.91 -4.43 -16.19
CA TYR A 164 -10.40 -3.27 -16.88
C TYR A 164 -9.30 -3.63 -17.88
N LYS A 165 -9.34 -3.00 -19.05
CA LYS A 165 -8.27 -3.04 -20.04
C LYS A 165 -7.70 -1.64 -20.18
N PRO A 166 -6.42 -1.43 -19.83
CA PRO A 166 -5.76 -0.14 -20.01
C PRO A 166 -5.78 0.30 -21.47
N GLU A 167 -6.09 1.57 -21.69
CA GLU A 167 -6.04 2.20 -23.01
C GLU A 167 -4.69 2.85 -23.25
N ALA A 168 -4.15 2.72 -24.46
CA ALA A 168 -2.94 3.43 -24.83
C ALA A 168 -3.16 4.97 -24.76
N THR A 169 -2.14 5.67 -24.30
CA THR A 169 -2.12 7.13 -24.19
C THR A 169 -0.72 7.65 -24.51
N GLU A 170 -0.64 8.82 -25.13
CA GLU A 170 0.63 9.51 -25.36
C GLU A 170 0.89 10.60 -24.30
N GLU A 171 -0.14 11.00 -23.56
CA GLU A 171 -0.10 12.14 -22.64
C GLU A 171 -0.23 11.67 -21.19
N PHE A 172 0.75 12.03 -20.37
CA PHE A 172 0.68 11.85 -18.93
C PHE A 172 -0.14 12.98 -18.28
N PRO A 173 -1.05 12.71 -17.31
CA PRO A 173 -1.47 11.40 -16.79
C PRO A 173 -2.82 10.90 -17.38
N GLN A 174 -3.15 11.25 -18.62
CA GLN A 174 -4.47 10.95 -19.19
C GLN A 174 -4.71 9.45 -19.33
N LYS A 175 -5.89 8.97 -18.92
CA LYS A 175 -6.29 7.54 -18.96
C LYS A 175 -5.39 6.61 -18.14
N MET A 176 -4.57 7.19 -17.26
CA MET A 176 -3.73 6.45 -16.33
C MET A 176 -4.45 6.38 -14.99
N PHE A 177 -4.47 5.18 -14.43
CA PHE A 177 -5.12 4.89 -13.16
C PHE A 177 -4.19 4.13 -12.23
N ILE A 178 -4.43 4.26 -10.94
CA ILE A 178 -3.84 3.46 -9.87
C ILE A 178 -4.85 2.38 -9.51
N TRP A 179 -4.41 1.12 -9.51
CA TRP A 179 -5.19 0.04 -8.93
C TRP A 179 -5.30 0.25 -7.42
N THR A 180 -6.52 0.33 -6.91
CA THR A 180 -6.81 0.55 -5.50
C THR A 180 -7.79 -0.50 -5.03
N VAL A 181 -7.61 -0.99 -3.81
CA VAL A 181 -8.57 -1.88 -3.17
C VAL A 181 -9.05 -1.31 -1.85
N LYS A 182 -10.33 -1.50 -1.57
CA LYS A 182 -10.91 -1.27 -0.25
C LYS A 182 -11.36 -2.60 0.32
N GLY A 183 -11.07 -2.83 1.59
CA GLY A 183 -11.52 -4.02 2.29
C GLY A 183 -12.42 -3.68 3.46
N THR A 184 -13.51 -4.43 3.60
CA THR A 184 -14.44 -4.34 4.71
C THR A 184 -14.76 -5.74 5.19
N TRP A 185 -14.47 -6.03 6.44
CA TRP A 185 -15.03 -7.21 7.10
C TRP A 185 -16.47 -6.87 7.49
N PRO A 186 -17.49 -7.53 6.87
CA PRO A 186 -18.88 -7.34 7.26
C PRO A 186 -18.99 -7.62 8.75
N LYS A 187 -19.68 -6.74 9.48
CA LYS A 187 -20.05 -7.08 10.85
C LYS A 187 -21.00 -8.27 10.75
N GLU A 188 -20.71 -9.37 11.44
CA GLU A 188 -21.78 -10.30 11.78
C GLU A 188 -22.89 -9.46 12.43
N ILE A 189 -24.11 -9.59 11.90
CA ILE A 189 -25.30 -8.99 12.50
C ILE A 189 -25.65 -9.85 13.71
N SER A 190 -24.78 -9.83 14.71
CA SER A 190 -25.05 -10.30 16.06
C SER A 190 -24.47 -9.24 16.99
N ASP A 191 -25.36 -8.65 17.78
CA ASP A 191 -25.08 -7.78 18.93
C ASP A 191 -25.11 -6.26 18.71
N ALA A 192 -25.82 -5.78 17.68
CA ALA A 192 -26.26 -4.37 17.65
C ALA A 192 -27.31 -4.01 18.72
N ALA A 193 -27.70 -4.96 19.59
CA ALA A 193 -28.67 -4.73 20.68
C ALA A 193 -28.07 -4.79 22.09
N THR A 194 -26.77 -5.06 22.28
CA THR A 194 -26.18 -5.08 23.62
C THR A 194 -24.67 -4.87 23.49
N SER A 195 -24.13 -3.67 23.66
CA SER A 195 -23.76 -3.21 25.00
C SER A 195 -23.32 -1.74 24.95
N LYS A 196 -24.18 -0.86 25.47
CA LYS A 196 -23.73 0.38 26.10
C LYS A 196 -23.25 0.03 27.51
N THR A 197 -22.01 -0.43 27.66
CA THR A 197 -21.44 -0.60 29.00
C THR A 197 -19.91 -0.55 28.98
N TYR A 198 -19.42 0.54 29.57
CA TYR A 198 -18.15 0.77 30.27
C TYR A 198 -16.91 -0.12 30.03
N LEU A 199 -15.80 0.61 29.89
CA LEU A 199 -14.39 0.27 30.13
C LEU A 199 -14.09 -0.98 30.98
N ASN A 200 -13.07 -1.71 30.52
CA ASN A 200 -12.18 -2.62 31.25
C ASN A 200 -12.70 -4.03 31.55
N GLU A 201 -12.70 -4.92 30.55
CA GLU A 201 -12.26 -6.33 30.72
C GLU A 201 -11.69 -6.88 29.40
N PRO A 202 -10.57 -7.63 29.41
CA PRO A 202 -10.12 -8.36 28.24
C PRO A 202 -10.96 -9.64 28.11
N SER A 203 -12.03 -9.58 27.29
CA SER A 203 -12.84 -10.76 26.99
C SER A 203 -11.98 -11.82 26.29
N GLN A 204 -11.60 -12.88 27.00
CA GLN A 204 -10.96 -14.10 26.50
C GLN A 204 -11.93 -15.02 25.74
N ASN A 205 -12.75 -14.46 24.86
CA ASN A 205 -13.42 -15.24 23.83
C ASN A 205 -12.60 -15.08 22.57
N ALA A 206 -12.21 -16.19 21.93
CA ALA A 206 -11.45 -16.23 20.70
C ALA A 206 -12.17 -15.40 19.62
N ARG A 207 -11.88 -14.09 19.59
CA ARG A 207 -12.28 -13.23 18.49
C ARG A 207 -11.52 -13.76 17.30
N GLU A 208 -12.25 -14.25 16.30
CA GLU A 208 -11.67 -14.61 15.01
C GLU A 208 -10.76 -13.46 14.57
N GLU A 209 -9.45 -13.73 14.48
CA GLU A 209 -8.49 -12.69 14.16
C GLU A 209 -8.61 -12.37 12.67
N LEU A 210 -9.31 -11.29 12.38
CA LEU A 210 -9.45 -10.71 11.04
C LEU A 210 -8.11 -10.10 10.62
N CYS A 211 -7.32 -10.88 9.89
CA CYS A 211 -5.91 -10.62 9.65
C CYS A 211 -5.56 -10.90 8.18
N LEU A 212 -4.73 -10.02 7.62
CA LEU A 212 -4.21 -10.13 6.27
C LEU A 212 -2.69 -10.08 6.32
N GLU A 213 -2.06 -10.92 5.52
CA GLU A 213 -0.60 -10.98 5.37
C GLU A 213 -0.16 -9.99 4.30
N ASP A 214 -0.76 -10.05 3.10
CA ASP A 214 -0.27 -9.26 1.96
C ASP A 214 -1.33 -9.06 0.87
N ILE A 215 -1.14 -8.00 0.07
CA ILE A 215 -1.95 -7.64 -1.10
C ILE A 215 -1.03 -7.10 -2.19
N TRP A 216 -0.97 -7.77 -3.35
CA TRP A 216 -0.10 -7.34 -4.45
C TRP A 216 -0.66 -7.65 -5.83
N LEU A 217 -0.06 -7.03 -6.84
CA LEU A 217 -0.34 -7.27 -8.25
C LEU A 217 0.77 -8.11 -8.87
N SER A 218 0.42 -9.03 -9.77
CA SER A 218 1.37 -9.82 -10.54
C SER A 218 1.07 -9.75 -12.04
N GLU A 219 2.10 -9.95 -12.85
CA GLU A 219 1.99 -10.01 -14.32
C GLU A 219 1.80 -11.44 -14.85
N ASN A 220 1.85 -12.45 -13.98
CA ASN A 220 1.80 -13.86 -14.37
C ASN A 220 0.37 -14.37 -14.49
#